data_AF-A0A7V1RC18-F1
#
_entry.id   AF-A0A7V1RC18-F1
#
_cell.length_a   1.000
_cell.length_b   1.000
_cell.length_c   1.000
_cell.angle_alpha   90.00
_cell.angle_beta   90.00
_cell.angle_gamma   90.00
#
_symmetry.space_group_name_H-M   'P 1'
#
loop_
_entity.id
_entity.type
_entity.pdbx_description
1 polymer ?
#
loop_
_entity_poly.entity_id
_entity_poly.type
_entity_poly.pdbx_seq_one_letter_code
_entity_poly.pdbx_strand_id
1 'polypeptide(L)'
;EGRAHFRAGRWTEAVSAFLQSVCLVQNNAEAHSLLGAAHRRLGNPAKAAAALHTAVRIAPDLAEAHLELGLACRGLGDAEGLRRAQMALDRLDEELAAVLRGGTSP
;
A
#
# COMPACT_ATOMS: atom_id res chain seq x y z
N GLU A 1 -15.90 3.91 -8.79
CA GLU A 1 -15.38 3.57 -10.14
C GLU A 1 -13.93 3.10 -10.14
N GLY A 2 -13.00 3.74 -9.41
CA GLY A 2 -11.58 3.35 -9.38
C GLY A 2 -11.31 1.86 -9.10
N ARG A 3 -11.96 1.28 -8.07
CA ARG A 3 -11.85 -0.16 -7.77
C ARG A 3 -12.35 -1.06 -8.92
N ALA A 4 -13.37 -0.63 -9.66
CA ALA A 4 -13.89 -1.39 -10.80
C ALA A 4 -12.90 -1.35 -11.97
N HIS A 5 -12.29 -0.20 -12.26
CA HIS A 5 -11.20 -0.10 -13.24
C HIS A 5 -9.99 -0.94 -12.83
N PHE A 6 -9.62 -0.90 -11.56
CA PHE A 6 -8.51 -1.69 -11.01
C PHE A 6 -8.75 -3.20 -11.18
N ARG A 7 -9.94 -3.69 -10.82
CA ARG A 7 -10.31 -5.11 -11.00
C ARG A 7 -10.37 -5.52 -12.47
N ALA A 8 -10.69 -4.60 -13.36
CA ALA A 8 -10.72 -4.81 -14.80
C ALA A 8 -9.34 -4.69 -15.48
N GLY A 9 -8.26 -4.44 -14.72
CA GLY A 9 -6.91 -4.24 -15.27
C GLY A 9 -6.74 -2.93 -16.05
N ARG A 10 -7.71 -2.02 -15.97
CA ARG A 10 -7.70 -0.70 -16.60
C ARG A 10 -6.93 0.27 -15.71
N TRP A 11 -5.61 0.11 -15.65
CA TRP A 11 -4.76 0.77 -14.67
C TRP A 11 -4.71 2.29 -14.83
N THR A 12 -4.76 2.81 -16.07
CA THR A 12 -4.76 4.26 -16.35
C THR A 12 -6.03 4.92 -15.82
N GLU A 13 -7.19 4.33 -16.09
CA GLU A 13 -8.47 4.81 -15.57
C GLU A 13 -8.57 4.63 -14.05
N ALA A 14 -8.00 3.54 -13.51
CA ALA A 14 -7.92 3.33 -12.07
C ALA A 14 -7.10 4.44 -11.40
N VAL A 15 -5.92 4.79 -11.93
CA VAL A 15 -5.10 5.91 -11.45
C VAL A 15 -5.90 7.21 -11.49
N SER A 16 -6.58 7.51 -12.59
CA SER A 16 -7.35 8.75 -12.72
C SER A 16 -8.46 8.84 -11.66
N ALA A 17 -9.18 7.75 -11.44
CA ALA A 17 -10.22 7.69 -10.43
C ALA A 17 -9.67 7.75 -8.98
N PHE A 18 -8.54 7.10 -8.70
CA PHE A 18 -7.92 7.18 -7.38
C PHE A 18 -7.27 8.53 -7.11
N LEU A 19 -6.72 9.21 -8.12
CA LEU A 19 -6.25 10.59 -8.00
C LEU A 19 -7.37 11.54 -7.57
N GLN A 20 -8.55 11.42 -8.19
CA GLN A 20 -9.73 12.16 -7.74
C GLN A 20 -10.10 11.82 -6.29
N SER A 21 -10.06 10.53 -5.93
CA SER A 21 -10.35 10.09 -4.56
C SER A 21 -9.40 10.67 -3.53
N VAL A 22 -8.09 10.71 -3.79
CA VAL A 22 -7.11 11.26 -2.84
C VAL A 22 -7.15 12.79 -2.80
N CYS A 23 -7.60 13.46 -3.88
CA CYS A 23 -7.87 14.90 -3.85
C CYS A 23 -9.08 15.25 -2.97
N LEU A 24 -10.13 14.43 -3.01
CA LEU A 24 -11.35 14.63 -2.22
C LEU A 24 -11.16 14.24 -0.75
N VAL A 25 -10.47 13.12 -0.51
CA VAL A 25 -10.20 12.59 0.83
C VAL A 25 -8.70 12.35 0.97
N GLN A 26 -7.99 13.38 1.41
CA GLN A 26 -6.53 13.36 1.50
C GLN A 26 -6.00 12.31 2.49
N ASN A 27 -6.80 11.95 3.50
CA ASN A 27 -6.43 11.01 4.56
C ASN A 27 -6.98 9.58 4.35
N ASN A 28 -7.23 9.17 3.10
CA ASN A 28 -7.69 7.82 2.80
C ASN A 28 -6.51 6.89 2.44
N ALA A 29 -6.02 6.12 3.43
CA ALA A 29 -4.91 5.20 3.24
C ALA A 29 -5.16 4.13 2.16
N GLU A 30 -6.38 3.58 2.09
CA GLU A 30 -6.75 2.56 1.10
C GLU A 30 -6.69 3.15 -0.33
N ALA A 31 -7.19 4.38 -0.51
CA ALA A 31 -7.14 5.05 -1.82
C ALA A 31 -5.69 5.33 -2.26
N HIS A 32 -4.82 5.76 -1.34
CA HIS A 32 -3.39 5.92 -1.61
C HIS A 32 -2.69 4.59 -1.93
N SER A 33 -3.06 3.51 -1.23
CA SER A 33 -2.55 2.16 -1.50
C SER A 33 -2.93 1.68 -2.90
N LEU A 34 -4.20 1.80 -3.26
CA LEU A 34 -4.72 1.41 -4.56
C LEU A 34 -4.16 2.27 -5.71
N LEU A 35 -3.96 3.57 -5.48
CA LEU A 35 -3.26 4.46 -6.40
C LEU A 35 -1.82 3.99 -6.65
N GLY A 36 -1.12 3.64 -5.58
CA GLY A 36 0.25 3.12 -5.66
C GLY A 36 0.34 1.80 -6.41
N ALA A 37 -0.54 0.85 -6.08
CA ALA A 37 -0.63 -0.44 -6.77
C ALA A 37 -0.91 -0.24 -8.27
N ALA A 38 -1.82 0.68 -8.63
CA ALA A 38 -2.14 0.99 -10.03
C ALA A 38 -0.93 1.60 -10.77
N HIS A 39 -0.19 2.51 -10.13
CA HIS A 39 1.05 3.05 -10.70
C HIS A 39 2.13 2.00 -10.90
N ARG A 40 2.27 1.04 -9.96
CA ARG A 40 3.23 -0.05 -10.10
C ARG A 40 2.87 -0.94 -11.29
N ARG A 41 1.57 -1.26 -11.48
CA ARG A 41 1.08 -2.03 -12.63
C ARG A 41 1.31 -1.32 -13.96
N LEU A 42 1.34 0.01 -13.97
CA LEU A 42 1.70 0.82 -15.13
C LEU A 42 3.22 0.95 -15.37
N GLY A 43 4.06 0.29 -14.57
CA GLY A 43 5.52 0.41 -14.69
C GLY A 43 6.08 1.74 -14.18
N ASN A 44 5.35 2.43 -13.29
CA ASN A 44 5.78 3.68 -12.66
C ASN A 44 6.13 3.47 -11.18
N PRO A 45 7.18 2.72 -10.83
CA PRO A 45 7.43 2.32 -9.45
C PRO A 45 7.79 3.50 -8.53
N ALA A 46 8.34 4.60 -9.07
CA ALA A 46 8.60 5.83 -8.29
C ALA A 46 7.30 6.50 -7.81
N LYS A 47 6.32 6.64 -8.72
CA LYS A 47 4.99 7.18 -8.37
C LYS A 47 4.24 6.24 -7.44
N ALA A 48 4.41 4.93 -7.62
CA ALA A 48 3.86 3.93 -6.73
C ALA A 48 4.38 4.12 -5.30
N ALA A 49 5.70 4.17 -5.13
CA ALA A 49 6.33 4.33 -3.82
C ALA A 49 5.88 5.62 -3.11
N ALA A 50 5.75 6.74 -3.83
CA ALA A 50 5.27 8.00 -3.24
C ALA A 50 3.84 7.90 -2.68
N ALA A 51 2.91 7.29 -3.44
CA ALA A 51 1.54 7.07 -2.97
C ALA A 51 1.50 6.09 -1.78
N LEU A 52 2.28 5.01 -1.86
CA LEU A 52 2.34 3.97 -0.82
C LEU A 52 2.97 4.48 0.49
N HIS A 53 3.99 5.34 0.41
CA HIS A 53 4.51 6.04 1.59
C HIS A 53 3.45 6.89 2.27
N THR A 54 2.56 7.52 1.50
CA THR A 54 1.44 8.26 2.07
C THR A 54 0.44 7.31 2.72
N ALA A 55 0.12 6.18 2.09
CA ALA A 55 -0.75 5.16 2.69
C ALA A 55 -0.19 4.64 4.03
N VAL A 56 1.09 4.26 4.08
CA VAL A 56 1.78 3.78 5.30
C VAL A 56 1.86 4.87 6.37
N ARG A 57 1.99 6.15 5.99
CA ARG A 57 1.98 7.26 6.96
C ARG A 57 0.60 7.46 7.59
N ILE A 58 -0.48 7.23 6.83
CA ILE A 58 -1.86 7.38 7.31
C ILE A 58 -2.28 6.17 8.14
N ALA A 59 -1.99 4.96 7.65
CA ALA A 59 -2.30 3.70 8.30
C ALA A 59 -1.03 2.82 8.33
N PRO A 60 -0.20 2.96 9.39
CA PRO A 60 1.04 2.20 9.53
C PRO A 60 0.83 0.69 9.66
N ASP A 61 -0.37 0.27 10.02
CA ASP A 61 -0.83 -1.11 10.18
C ASP A 61 -1.42 -1.71 8.90
N LEU A 62 -1.54 -0.92 7.82
CA LEU A 62 -2.06 -1.39 6.54
C LEU A 62 -1.02 -2.28 5.83
N ALA A 63 -1.06 -3.57 6.13
CA ALA A 63 -0.15 -4.58 5.58
C ALA A 63 -0.08 -4.55 4.04
N GLU A 64 -1.22 -4.34 3.37
CA GLU A 64 -1.26 -4.28 1.90
C GLU A 64 -0.45 -3.10 1.33
N ALA A 65 -0.39 -1.96 2.04
CA ALA A 65 0.43 -0.83 1.63
C ALA A 65 1.94 -1.11 1.79
N HIS A 66 2.35 -1.81 2.86
CA HIS A 66 3.74 -2.25 3.03
C HIS A 66 4.15 -3.26 1.97
N LEU A 67 3.28 -4.23 1.67
CA LEU A 67 3.52 -5.22 0.62
C LEU A 67 3.73 -4.55 -0.74
N GLU A 68 2.81 -3.68 -1.15
CA GLU A 68 2.91 -2.96 -2.42
C GLU A 68 4.12 -2.00 -2.44
N LEU A 69 4.49 -1.40 -1.29
CA LEU A 69 5.68 -0.55 -1.17
C LEU A 69 6.96 -1.37 -1.39
N GLY A 70 7.07 -2.55 -0.77
CA GLY A 70 8.19 -3.46 -1.01
C GLY A 70 8.30 -3.87 -2.48
N LEU A 71 7.17 -4.17 -3.15
CA LEU A 71 7.16 -4.47 -4.58
C LEU A 71 7.57 -3.26 -5.44
N ALA A 72 7.17 -2.05 -5.06
CA ALA A 72 7.59 -0.81 -5.75
C ALA A 72 9.09 -0.57 -5.56
N CYS A 73 9.62 -0.70 -4.35
CA CYS A 73 11.05 -0.59 -4.04
C CYS A 73 11.89 -1.62 -4.80
N ARG A 74 11.42 -2.87 -4.92
CA ARG A 74 12.04 -3.88 -5.81
C ARG A 74 12.13 -3.42 -7.25
N GLY A 75 11.06 -2.82 -7.77
CA GLY A 75 11.04 -2.25 -9.13
C GLY A 75 11.99 -1.06 -9.31
N LEU A 76 12.30 -0.32 -8.24
CA LEU A 76 13.27 0.77 -8.23
C LEU A 76 14.72 0.32 -8.00
N GLY A 77 14.94 -0.93 -7.58
CA GLY A 77 16.24 -1.36 -7.07
C GLY A 77 16.59 -0.78 -5.70
N ASP A 78 15.61 -0.23 -4.97
CA ASP A 78 15.77 0.30 -3.62
C ASP A 78 15.74 -0.84 -2.59
N ALA A 79 16.91 -1.43 -2.35
CA ALA A 79 17.06 -2.53 -1.41
C ALA A 79 16.74 -2.14 0.04
N GLU A 80 17.01 -0.89 0.42
CA GLU A 80 16.75 -0.41 1.78
C GLU A 80 15.25 -0.20 2.01
N GLY A 81 14.54 0.40 1.04
CA GLY A 81 13.08 0.51 1.08
C GLY A 81 12.38 -0.84 1.13
N LEU A 82 12.86 -1.82 0.34
CA LEU A 82 12.35 -3.20 0.39
C LEU A 82 12.54 -3.83 1.77
N ARG A 83 13.75 -3.73 2.34
CA ARG A 83 14.07 -4.29 3.65
C ARG A 83 13.18 -3.70 4.75
N ARG A 84 12.92 -2.39 4.69
CA ARG A 84 12.01 -1.71 5.63
C ARG A 84 10.58 -2.20 5.51
N ALA A 85 10.08 -2.37 4.29
CA ALA A 85 8.75 -2.90 4.05
C ALA A 85 8.60 -4.33 4.60
N GLN A 86 9.61 -5.19 4.42
CA GLN A 86 9.63 -6.54 4.99
C GLN A 86 9.60 -6.53 6.52
N MET A 87 10.46 -5.73 7.16
CA MET A 87 10.47 -5.61 8.62
C MET A 87 9.14 -5.10 9.19
N ALA A 88 8.46 -4.19 8.48
CA ALA A 88 7.15 -3.71 8.89
C ALA A 88 6.10 -4.81 8.81
N LEU A 89 6.09 -5.61 7.75
CA LEU A 89 5.19 -6.77 7.62
C LEU A 89 5.44 -7.81 8.71
N ASP A 90 6.70 -8.19 8.93
CA ASP A 90 7.07 -9.18 9.97
C ASP A 90 6.63 -8.72 11.36
N ARG A 91 6.75 -7.41 11.63
CA ARG A 91 6.28 -6.81 12.89
C ARG A 91 4.76 -6.88 13.04
N LEU A 92 4.01 -6.60 11.96
CA LEU A 92 2.55 -6.65 11.97
C LEU A 92 2.05 -8.08 12.19
N ASP A 93 2.69 -9.07 11.54
CA ASP A 93 2.37 -10.49 11.74
C ASP A 93 2.65 -10.93 13.18
N GLU A 94 3.79 -10.51 13.77
CA GLU A 94 4.13 -10.81 15.16
C GLU A 94 3.15 -10.15 16.15
N GLU A 95 2.73 -8.91 15.88
CA GLU A 95 1.74 -8.19 16.69
C GLU A 95 0.38 -8.89 16.64
N LEU A 96 -0.07 -9.29 15.45
CA LEU A 96 -1.29 -10.07 15.27
C LEU A 96 -1.21 -11.43 15.98
N ALA A 97 -0.06 -12.12 15.86
CA ALA A 97 0.17 -13.39 16.55
C ALA A 97 0.19 -13.22 18.07
N ALA A 98 0.72 -12.11 18.60
CA ALA A 98 0.68 -11.78 20.02
C ALA A 98 -0.77 -11.54 20.50
N VAL A 99 -1.59 -10.84 19.72
CA VAL A 99 -3.03 -10.64 20.02
C VAL A 99 -3.77 -11.97 20.11
N LEU A 100 -3.55 -12.88 19.15
CA LEU A 100 -4.17 -14.20 19.15
C LEU A 100 -3.68 -15.09 20.30
N ARG A 101 -2.39 -15.02 20.66
CA ARG A 101 -1.81 -15.75 21.80
C ARG A 101 -2.25 -15.19 23.16
N GLY A 102 -2.57 -13.90 23.24
CA GLY A 102 -3.08 -13.23 24.44
C GLY A 102 -4.61 -13.25 24.57
N GLY A 103 -5.34 -13.82 23.60
CA GLY A 103 -6.80 -13.82 23.51
C GLY A 103 -7.49 -14.88 24.37
N THR A 104 -7.33 -14.79 25.69
CA THR A 104 -8.40 -14.73 26.70
C THR A 104 -7.71 -14.68 28.07
N SER A 105 -7.62 -13.50 28.67
CA SER A 105 -7.60 -13.40 30.14
C SER A 105 -8.99 -12.94 30.59
N PRO A 106 -9.61 -13.62 31.57
CA PRO A 106 -10.94 -13.29 32.10
C PRO A 106 -10.99 -11.93 32.80
#